data_AF-A0A1V0AL79-F1
#
_entry.id   AF-A0A1V0AL79-F1
#
_cell.length_a   1.000
_cell.length_b   1.000
_cell.length_c   1.000
_cell.angle_alpha   90.00
_cell.angle_beta   90.00
_cell.angle_gamma   90.00
#
_symmetry.space_group_name_H-M   'P 1'
#
loop_
_entity.id
_entity.type
_entity.pdbx_description
1 polymer ?
#
loop_
_entity_poly.entity_id
_entity_poly.type
_entity_poly.pdbx_seq_one_letter_code
_entity_poly.pdbx_strand_id
1 'polypeptide(L)'
;MEARRAEIRQRYALPHRPSSSARGLHHVALISSDVERTIKFYQELLEFPLTEIIENRDYKGSSHFFFDIGNGNLLAFFDFPGLDLGPYQEVLGGLHHIAISVDPATWERLRGKLEMAGVPHQIESGASIYFKDPDGARLELLADQLGEMYGARVL
;
A
#
# COMPACT_ATOMS: atom_id res chain seq x y z
N MET A 1 -12.77 -15.97 -21.79
CA MET A 1 -12.37 -15.04 -20.71
C MET A 1 -12.89 -13.62 -20.97
N GLU A 2 -12.66 -13.06 -22.16
CA GLU A 2 -13.07 -11.69 -22.50
C GLU A 2 -14.60 -11.51 -22.56
N ALA A 3 -15.32 -12.44 -23.17
CA ALA A 3 -16.80 -12.43 -23.19
C ALA A 3 -17.40 -12.39 -21.77
N ARG A 4 -16.82 -13.14 -20.83
CA ARG A 4 -17.26 -13.15 -19.43
C ARG A 4 -16.99 -11.81 -18.74
N ARG A 5 -15.84 -11.18 -18.99
CA ARG A 5 -15.54 -9.83 -18.46
C ARG A 5 -16.50 -8.79 -19.03
N ALA A 6 -16.83 -8.86 -20.31
CA ALA A 6 -17.81 -7.99 -20.94
C ALA A 6 -19.20 -8.14 -20.30
N GLU A 7 -19.65 -9.39 -20.10
CA GLU A 7 -20.92 -9.69 -19.41
C GLU A 7 -20.96 -9.10 -17.99
N ILE A 8 -19.89 -9.28 -17.20
CA ILE A 8 -19.78 -8.74 -15.83
C ILE A 8 -19.82 -7.20 -15.87
N ARG A 9 -19.06 -6.57 -16.77
CA ARG A 9 -19.03 -5.11 -16.90
C ARG A 9 -20.41 -4.56 -17.23
N GLN A 10 -21.10 -5.15 -18.20
CA GLN A 10 -22.45 -4.74 -18.58
C GLN A 10 -23.44 -4.88 -17.42
N ARG A 11 -23.29 -5.91 -16.59
CA ARG A 11 -24.18 -6.16 -15.45
C ARG A 11 -23.93 -5.22 -14.26
N TYR A 12 -22.68 -4.90 -13.96
CA TYR A 12 -22.32 -4.29 -12.66
C TYR A 12 -21.67 -2.90 -12.76
N ALA A 13 -20.99 -2.56 -13.86
CA ALA A 13 -20.36 -1.25 -14.05
C ALA A 13 -21.35 -0.27 -14.70
N LEU A 14 -22.35 0.16 -13.91
CA LEU A 14 -23.43 1.01 -14.38
C LEU A 14 -22.93 2.42 -14.77
N PRO A 15 -23.49 3.05 -15.82
CA PRO A 15 -23.13 4.43 -16.21
C PRO A 15 -23.41 5.46 -15.10
N HIS A 16 -24.42 5.20 -14.27
CA HIS A 16 -24.76 6.00 -13.10
C HIS A 16 -24.68 5.10 -11.87
N ARG A 17 -23.66 5.31 -11.04
CA ARG A 17 -23.51 4.58 -9.78
C ARG A 17 -24.24 5.30 -8.64
N PRO A 18 -24.85 4.57 -7.69
CA PRO A 18 -25.38 5.18 -6.48
C PRO A 18 -24.24 5.77 -5.63
N SER A 19 -24.59 6.67 -4.71
CA SER A 19 -23.63 7.16 -3.71
C SER A 19 -23.10 6.01 -2.86
N SER A 20 -21.80 6.06 -2.56
CA SER A 20 -21.16 5.08 -1.68
C SER A 20 -21.66 5.24 -0.24
N SER A 21 -21.88 4.12 0.46
CA SER A 21 -22.04 4.11 1.92
C SER A 21 -20.70 4.15 2.66
N ALA A 22 -19.59 3.86 1.97
CA ALA A 22 -18.25 3.92 2.53
C ALA A 22 -17.71 5.36 2.51
N ARG A 23 -16.86 5.68 3.49
CA ARG A 23 -16.18 6.98 3.61
C ARG A 23 -14.73 6.96 3.11
N GLY A 24 -14.28 5.84 2.56
CA GLY A 24 -12.88 5.59 2.16
C GLY A 24 -12.22 4.52 3.02
N LEU A 25 -10.95 4.23 2.73
CA LEU A 25 -10.10 3.45 3.64
C LEU A 25 -9.85 4.27 4.90
N HIS A 26 -9.87 3.63 6.06
CA HIS A 26 -9.45 4.28 7.30
C HIS A 26 -7.96 3.99 7.56
N HIS A 27 -7.59 2.72 7.51
CA HIS A 27 -6.22 2.26 7.63
C HIS A 27 -6.07 0.86 7.03
N VAL A 28 -4.84 0.48 6.70
CA VAL A 28 -4.45 -0.89 6.33
C VAL A 28 -3.39 -1.34 7.33
N ALA A 29 -3.50 -2.55 7.88
CA ALA A 29 -2.52 -3.08 8.82
C ALA A 29 -1.77 -4.26 8.21
N LEU A 30 -0.44 -4.21 8.30
CA LEU A 30 0.49 -5.25 7.87
C LEU A 30 1.23 -5.83 9.08
N ILE A 31 2.07 -6.81 8.81
CA ILE A 31 2.92 -7.45 9.81
C ILE A 31 4.36 -7.06 9.50
N SER A 32 5.10 -6.67 10.54
CA SER A 32 6.53 -6.37 10.48
C SER A 32 7.30 -7.43 11.26
N SER A 33 8.42 -7.90 10.72
CA SER A 33 9.34 -8.75 11.49
C SER A 33 10.35 -7.93 12.31
N ASP A 34 10.49 -6.63 12.03
CA ASP A 34 11.46 -5.72 12.64
C ASP A 34 10.96 -4.27 12.55
N VAL A 35 10.56 -3.72 13.70
CA VAL A 35 9.95 -2.39 13.80
C VAL A 35 10.86 -1.29 13.26
N GLU A 36 12.14 -1.29 13.62
CA GLU A 36 13.07 -0.25 13.20
C GLU A 36 13.36 -0.32 11.70
N ARG A 37 13.51 -1.52 11.15
CA ARG A 37 13.70 -1.72 9.71
C ARG A 37 12.47 -1.25 8.93
N THR A 38 11.27 -1.53 9.42
CA THR A 38 10.02 -1.02 8.83
C THR A 38 9.96 0.51 8.93
N ILE A 39 10.28 1.12 10.07
CA ILE A 39 10.30 2.58 10.21
C ILE A 39 11.29 3.22 9.24
N LYS A 40 12.53 2.71 9.13
CA LYS A 40 13.52 3.22 8.17
C LYS A 40 13.01 3.14 6.73
N PHE A 41 12.34 2.06 6.37
CA PHE A 41 11.78 1.89 5.04
C PHE A 41 10.64 2.87 4.76
N TYR A 42 9.62 2.92 5.62
CA TYR A 42 8.43 3.73 5.34
C TYR A 42 8.66 5.22 5.62
N GLN A 43 9.35 5.58 6.70
CA GLN A 43 9.59 6.97 7.05
C GLN A 43 10.82 7.56 6.36
N GLU A 44 11.98 6.91 6.42
CA GLU A 44 13.20 7.54 5.92
C GLU A 44 13.34 7.37 4.41
N LEU A 45 13.02 6.19 3.87
CA LEU A 45 13.11 5.92 2.43
C LEU A 45 11.87 6.42 1.67
N LEU A 46 10.66 6.07 2.11
CA LEU A 46 9.42 6.47 1.41
C LEU A 46 8.81 7.81 1.88
N GLU A 47 9.28 8.37 2.98
CA GLU A 47 8.83 9.67 3.51
C GLU A 47 7.39 9.70 4.02
N PHE A 48 6.88 8.55 4.44
CA PHE A 48 5.61 8.45 5.16
C PHE A 48 5.87 8.61 6.65
N PRO A 49 5.48 9.73 7.28
CA PRO A 49 5.83 10.00 8.67
C PRO A 49 5.20 9.00 9.63
N LEU A 50 5.98 8.51 10.59
CA LEU A 50 5.44 7.77 11.73
C LEU A 50 4.61 8.73 12.59
N THR A 51 3.37 8.35 12.86
CA THR A 51 2.40 9.17 13.61
C THR A 51 2.25 8.70 15.05
N GLU A 52 2.30 7.38 15.28
CA GLU A 52 2.08 6.79 16.59
C GLU A 52 2.73 5.40 16.69
N ILE A 53 3.17 5.03 17.90
CA ILE A 53 3.56 3.68 18.28
C ILE A 53 3.00 3.39 19.67
N ILE A 54 2.23 2.33 19.79
CA ILE A 54 1.56 1.91 21.03
C ILE A 54 1.74 0.40 21.22
N GLU A 55 1.50 -0.08 22.44
CA GLU A 55 1.42 -1.52 22.68
C GLU A 55 0.19 -2.10 21.97
N ASN A 56 0.37 -3.23 21.29
CA ASN A 56 -0.69 -4.02 20.70
C ASN A 56 -1.62 -4.51 21.83
N ARG A 57 -2.91 -4.18 21.70
CA ARG A 57 -3.92 -4.51 22.71
C ARG A 57 -4.18 -6.01 22.83
N ASP A 58 -3.91 -6.75 21.76
CA ASP A 58 -4.25 -8.17 21.66
C ASP A 58 -3.07 -9.09 21.98
N TYR A 59 -1.83 -8.57 21.99
CA TYR A 59 -0.62 -9.35 22.24
C TYR A 59 0.40 -8.55 23.05
N LYS A 60 0.58 -8.93 24.32
CA LYS A 60 1.50 -8.23 25.24
C LYS A 60 2.92 -8.23 24.70
N GLY A 61 3.56 -7.06 24.69
CA GLY A 61 4.91 -6.86 24.16
C GLY A 61 5.01 -6.77 22.64
N SER A 62 3.91 -6.95 21.90
CA SER A 62 3.81 -6.56 20.49
C SER A 62 3.50 -5.06 20.41
N SER A 63 3.97 -4.40 19.36
CA SER A 63 3.68 -3.01 19.04
C SER A 63 2.60 -2.92 17.96
N HIS A 64 1.91 -1.78 17.94
CA HIS A 64 1.05 -1.35 16.86
C HIS A 64 1.46 0.08 16.50
N PHE A 65 1.92 0.30 15.27
CA PHE A 65 2.51 1.57 14.86
C PHE A 65 2.04 2.01 13.48
N PHE A 66 1.98 3.31 13.23
CA PHE A 66 1.19 3.91 12.14
C PHE A 66 1.97 4.97 11.37
N PHE A 67 1.87 4.95 10.04
CA PHE A 67 2.39 5.97 9.14
C PHE A 67 1.28 6.74 8.45
N ASP A 68 1.45 8.05 8.29
CA ASP A 68 0.58 8.88 7.45
C ASP A 68 0.92 8.65 5.98
N ILE A 69 -0.06 8.18 5.21
CA ILE A 69 0.05 7.94 3.75
C ILE A 69 -0.79 8.93 2.94
N GLY A 70 -1.19 10.05 3.56
CA GLY A 70 -1.99 11.10 2.95
C GLY A 70 -3.49 10.82 2.97
N ASN A 71 -4.28 11.82 2.59
CA ASN A 71 -5.74 11.75 2.50
C ASN A 71 -6.44 11.26 3.80
N GLY A 72 -5.80 11.49 4.97
CA GLY A 72 -6.30 11.02 6.27
C GLY A 72 -6.30 9.49 6.40
N ASN A 73 -5.44 8.79 5.65
CA ASN A 73 -5.32 7.34 5.66
C ASN A 73 -4.02 6.93 6.36
N LEU A 74 -4.06 5.81 7.08
CA LEU A 74 -2.91 5.29 7.80
C LEU A 74 -2.47 3.93 7.25
N LEU A 75 -1.16 3.71 7.19
CA LEU A 75 -0.57 2.38 7.06
C LEU A 75 -0.04 1.96 8.42
N ALA A 76 -0.55 0.85 8.94
CA ALA A 76 -0.25 0.35 10.27
C ALA A 76 0.52 -0.97 10.21
N PHE A 77 1.23 -1.29 11.29
CA PHE A 77 1.99 -2.52 11.43
C PHE A 77 1.88 -3.11 12.82
N PHE A 78 1.95 -4.44 12.89
CA PHE A 78 2.18 -5.20 14.12
C PHE A 78 3.50 -5.98 14.04
N ASP A 79 4.33 -5.93 15.07
CA ASP A 79 5.44 -6.87 15.28
C ASP A 79 5.02 -7.88 16.33
N PHE A 80 4.89 -9.16 16.00
CA PHE A 80 4.47 -10.18 16.96
C PHE A 80 5.71 -10.94 17.50
N PRO A 81 6.45 -10.40 18.49
CA PRO A 81 7.70 -11.00 18.93
C PRO A 81 7.47 -12.41 19.48
N GLY A 82 8.37 -13.31 19.09
CA GLY A 82 8.33 -14.72 19.48
C GLY A 82 7.41 -15.60 18.64
N LEU A 83 6.64 -15.04 17.70
CA LEU A 83 5.92 -15.83 16.70
C LEU A 83 6.76 -16.04 15.45
N ASP A 84 6.79 -17.27 14.95
CA ASP A 84 7.31 -17.58 13.62
C ASP A 84 6.17 -17.48 12.60
N LEU A 85 6.15 -16.37 11.86
CA LEU A 85 5.09 -16.06 10.89
C LEU A 85 5.44 -16.50 9.47
N GLY A 86 6.67 -16.99 9.25
CA GLY A 86 7.18 -17.30 7.92
C GLY A 86 7.28 -16.07 6.99
N PRO A 87 7.72 -16.28 5.74
CA PRO A 87 7.79 -15.21 4.75
C PRO A 87 6.40 -14.87 4.18
N TYR A 88 6.24 -13.65 3.67
CA TYR A 88 5.07 -13.25 2.88
C TYR A 88 4.79 -14.24 1.73
N GLN A 89 3.49 -14.51 1.50
CA GLN A 89 3.00 -15.29 0.37
C GLN A 89 1.85 -14.57 -0.34
N GLU A 90 1.95 -14.45 -1.67
CA GLU A 90 0.88 -13.92 -2.51
C GLU A 90 -0.11 -15.04 -2.85
N VAL A 91 -1.12 -15.20 -2.00
CA VAL A 91 -2.11 -16.29 -2.07
C VAL A 91 -3.53 -15.76 -1.94
N LEU A 92 -4.53 -16.56 -2.31
CA LEU A 92 -5.94 -16.21 -2.11
C LEU A 92 -6.21 -15.92 -0.62
N GLY A 93 -6.79 -14.75 -0.33
CA GLY A 93 -7.01 -14.26 1.03
C GLY A 93 -5.84 -13.46 1.61
N GLY A 94 -4.68 -13.45 0.95
CA GLY A 94 -3.55 -12.58 1.26
C GLY A 94 -3.65 -11.22 0.56
N LEU A 95 -2.79 -10.28 0.98
CA LEU A 95 -2.59 -9.02 0.28
C LEU A 95 -2.01 -9.31 -1.12
N HIS A 96 -2.49 -8.61 -2.14
CA HIS A 96 -1.87 -8.65 -3.47
C HIS A 96 -0.88 -7.48 -3.65
N HIS A 97 -1.31 -6.25 -3.39
CA HIS A 97 -0.45 -5.07 -3.18
C HIS A 97 -1.24 -3.91 -2.55
N ILE A 98 -0.53 -2.87 -2.10
CA ILE A 98 -1.09 -1.57 -1.72
C ILE A 98 -0.59 -0.52 -2.71
N ALA A 99 -1.50 0.15 -3.40
CA ALA A 99 -1.18 1.30 -4.25
C ALA A 99 -1.36 2.60 -3.47
N ILE A 100 -0.31 3.42 -3.42
CA ILE A 100 -0.27 4.69 -2.71
C ILE A 100 -0.03 5.80 -3.73
N SER A 101 -0.96 6.75 -3.78
CA SER A 101 -0.87 7.91 -4.67
C SER A 101 0.17 8.89 -4.14
N VAL A 102 1.04 9.38 -5.03
CA VAL A 102 2.04 10.42 -4.75
C VAL A 102 2.08 11.40 -5.92
N ASP A 103 2.42 12.66 -5.68
CA ASP A 103 2.57 13.62 -6.78
C ASP A 103 3.68 13.19 -7.76
N PRO A 104 3.60 13.50 -9.07
CA PRO A 104 4.60 13.09 -10.05
C PRO A 104 6.05 13.45 -9.70
N ALA A 105 6.28 14.62 -9.09
CA ALA A 105 7.61 15.02 -8.63
C ALA A 105 8.10 14.17 -7.45
N THR A 106 7.21 13.81 -6.54
CA THR A 106 7.50 12.90 -5.42
C THR A 106 7.75 11.49 -5.92
N TRP A 107 6.96 11.01 -6.89
CA TRP A 107 7.16 9.72 -7.54
C TRP A 107 8.57 9.56 -8.10
N GLU A 108 9.02 10.53 -8.92
CA GLU A 108 10.34 10.49 -9.55
C GLU A 108 11.47 10.51 -8.51
N ARG A 109 11.29 11.29 -7.44
CA ARG A 109 12.23 11.38 -6.33
C ARG A 109 12.30 10.08 -5.53
N LEU A 110 11.16 9.48 -5.19
CA LEU A 110 11.09 8.22 -4.45
C LEU A 110 11.62 7.06 -5.29
N ARG A 111 11.36 7.04 -6.61
CA ARG A 111 11.99 6.12 -7.56
C ARG A 111 13.52 6.18 -7.46
N GLY A 112 14.10 7.38 -7.49
CA GLY A 112 15.55 7.56 -7.34
C GLY A 112 16.08 7.07 -5.99
N LYS A 113 15.33 7.29 -4.89
CA LYS A 113 15.70 6.78 -3.56
C LYS A 113 15.69 5.25 -3.51
N LEU A 114 14.68 4.60 -4.10
CA LEU A 114 14.60 3.14 -4.21
C LEU A 114 15.79 2.57 -4.98
N GLU A 115 16.15 3.20 -6.10
CA GLU A 115 17.30 2.83 -6.93
C GLU A 115 18.62 2.95 -6.13
N MET A 116 18.84 4.08 -5.44
CA MET A 116 20.02 4.30 -4.60
C MET A 116 20.10 3.33 -3.42
N ALA A 117 18.97 2.95 -2.83
CA ALA A 117 18.90 1.99 -1.73
C ALA A 117 19.03 0.53 -2.20
N GLY A 118 19.10 0.29 -3.52
CA GLY A 118 19.19 -1.06 -4.08
C GLY A 118 17.92 -1.88 -3.93
N VAL A 119 16.76 -1.25 -3.78
CA VAL A 119 15.46 -1.94 -3.67
C VAL A 119 15.02 -2.39 -5.07
N PRO A 120 14.86 -3.71 -5.31
CA PRO A 120 14.36 -4.21 -6.58
C PRO A 120 12.97 -3.68 -6.86
N HIS A 121 12.78 -3.13 -8.05
CA HIS A 121 11.52 -2.52 -8.45
C HIS A 121 11.24 -2.75 -9.94
N GLN A 122 9.97 -2.64 -10.32
CA GLN A 122 9.48 -2.77 -11.67
C GLN A 122 8.63 -1.56 -12.03
N ILE A 123 9.03 -0.85 -13.09
CA ILE A 123 8.25 0.26 -13.64
C ILE A 123 7.28 -0.31 -14.68
N GLU A 124 5.98 -0.20 -14.43
CA GLU A 124 4.94 -0.65 -15.38
C GLU A 124 4.54 0.46 -16.36
N SER A 125 4.67 1.72 -15.93
CA SER A 125 4.45 2.89 -16.78
C SER A 125 5.22 4.09 -16.23
N GLY A 126 5.21 5.21 -16.96
CA GLY A 126 5.78 6.47 -16.44
C GLY A 126 5.08 7.03 -15.19
N ALA A 127 4.01 6.40 -14.71
CA ALA A 127 3.26 6.81 -13.53
C ALA A 127 3.21 5.72 -12.44
N SER A 128 3.73 4.51 -12.66
CA SER A 128 3.55 3.37 -11.74
C SER A 128 4.85 2.59 -11.56
N ILE A 129 5.21 2.38 -10.29
CA ILE A 129 6.38 1.58 -9.87
C ILE A 129 5.97 0.62 -8.76
N TYR A 130 6.28 -0.67 -8.97
CA TYR A 130 6.07 -1.73 -8.00
C TYR A 130 7.38 -2.15 -7.33
N PHE A 131 7.32 -2.43 -6.03
CA PHE A 131 8.45 -2.96 -5.26
C PHE A 131 7.92 -3.71 -4.04
N LYS A 132 8.83 -4.28 -3.25
CA LYS A 132 8.50 -4.95 -1.99
C LYS A 132 9.11 -4.18 -0.82
N ASP A 133 8.41 -4.17 0.29
CA ASP A 133 8.98 -3.74 1.56
C ASP A 133 9.92 -4.82 2.16
N PRO A 134 10.56 -4.56 3.31
CA PRO A 134 11.49 -5.49 3.93
C PRO A 134 10.89 -6.85 4.30
N ASP A 135 9.57 -6.93 4.48
CA ASP A 135 8.84 -8.15 4.87
C ASP A 135 8.13 -8.80 3.67
N GLY A 136 8.31 -8.25 2.47
CA GLY A 136 7.86 -8.79 1.20
C GLY A 136 6.49 -8.28 0.74
N ALA A 137 5.83 -7.41 1.51
CA ALA A 137 4.56 -6.82 1.13
C ALA A 137 4.75 -6.00 -0.15
N ARG A 138 3.90 -6.24 -1.14
CA ARG A 138 4.01 -5.57 -2.44
C ARG A 138 3.38 -4.19 -2.36
N LEU A 139 4.13 -3.18 -2.77
CA LEU A 139 3.66 -1.80 -2.87
C LEU A 139 3.70 -1.33 -4.31
N GLU A 140 2.85 -0.36 -4.60
CA GLU A 140 2.86 0.46 -5.80
C GLU A 140 2.87 1.93 -5.39
N LEU A 141 3.79 2.72 -5.95
CA LEU A 141 3.65 4.18 -5.97
C LEU A 141 3.05 4.58 -7.32
N LEU A 142 1.92 5.29 -7.26
CA LEU A 142 1.15 5.70 -8.43
C LEU A 142 1.08 7.23 -8.51
N ALA A 143 1.49 7.79 -9.64
CA ALA A 143 1.51 9.23 -9.88
C ALA A 143 0.18 9.80 -10.43
N ASP A 144 -0.79 8.94 -10.73
CA ASP A 144 -2.15 9.34 -11.10
C ASP A 144 -2.88 9.98 -9.89
N GLN A 145 -3.80 10.91 -10.17
CA GLN A 145 -4.63 11.49 -9.11
C GLN A 145 -5.54 10.42 -8.49
N LEU A 146 -5.90 10.62 -7.22
CA LEU A 146 -6.88 9.77 -6.55
C LEU A 146 -8.19 9.72 -7.35
N GLY A 147 -8.62 8.52 -7.70
CA GLY A 147 -9.82 8.30 -8.50
C GLY A 147 -9.60 8.39 -10.01
N GLU A 148 -8.36 8.49 -10.47
CA GLU A 148 -7.98 8.32 -11.88
C GLU A 148 -7.18 7.02 -12.05
N MET A 149 -7.35 6.37 -13.20
CA MET A 149 -6.59 5.19 -13.60
C MET A 149 -6.30 5.28 -15.09
N TYR A 150 -5.02 5.22 -15.49
CA TYR A 150 -4.60 5.25 -16.90
C TYR A 150 -5.08 6.50 -17.63
N GLY A 151 -5.10 7.65 -16.95
CA GLY A 151 -5.59 8.92 -17.50
C GLY A 151 -7.11 9.03 -17.64
N ALA A 152 -7.87 8.07 -17.12
CA ALA A 152 -9.33 8.13 -17.08
C ALA A 152 -9.83 8.28 -15.65
N ARG A 153 -10.76 9.21 -15.44
CA ARG A 153 -11.46 9.38 -14.16
C ARG A 153 -12.41 8.20 -13.92
N VAL A 154 -12.21 7.50 -12.81
CA VAL A 154 -13.01 6.33 -12.38
C VAL A 154 -13.85 6.60 -11.13
N LEU A 155 -13.69 7.76 -10.48
CA LEU A 155 -14.49 8.19 -9.32
C LEU A 155 -15.13 9.57 -9.46
#